data_AF-A0A0J7XMU1-F1
#
_entry.id   AF-A0A0J7XMU1-F1
#
_cell.length_a   1.000
_cell.length_b   1.000
_cell.length_c   1.000
_cell.angle_alpha   90.00
_cell.angle_beta   90.00
_cell.angle_gamma   90.00
#
_symmetry.space_group_name_H-M   'P 1'
#
loop_
_entity.id
_entity.type
_entity.pdbx_description
1 polymer ?
#
loop_
_entity_poly.entity_id
_entity_poly.type
_entity_poly.pdbx_seq_one_letter_code
_entity_poly.pdbx_strand_id
1 'polypeptide(L)'
;MTNRRLAGVTSISRAEAERAPIRRQVSDDAVPPHLLRDTARTAGMFQRSVLGHMDHKEWLGRVRADGQRLMDLLSEMGFNPSEARGDTGS
;
A
#
# COMPACT_ATOMS: atom_id res chain seq x y z
N MET A 1 1.71 -64.47 -21.63
CA MET A 1 2.64 -63.34 -21.87
C MET A 1 2.02 -62.52 -23.00
N THR A 2 1.65 -61.25 -22.93
CA THR A 2 2.01 -60.11 -22.05
C THR A 2 0.93 -59.03 -22.22
N ASN A 3 0.60 -58.34 -21.11
CA ASN A 3 -0.22 -57.12 -21.04
C ASN A 3 0.39 -55.95 -21.83
N ARG A 4 -0.44 -55.11 -22.48
CA ARG A 4 -0.21 -53.64 -22.48
C ARG A 4 -1.50 -52.86 -22.76
N ARG A 5 -1.92 -52.11 -21.74
CA ARG A 5 -2.96 -51.07 -21.74
C ARG A 5 -2.52 -49.84 -22.56
N LEU A 6 -3.49 -49.17 -23.18
CA LEU A 6 -3.51 -47.72 -23.43
C LEU A 6 -4.92 -47.26 -22.98
N ALA A 7 -5.12 -46.87 -21.72
CA ALA A 7 -5.02 -45.47 -21.25
C ALA A 7 -5.69 -44.55 -22.28
N GLY A 8 -6.99 -44.30 -22.19
CA GLY A 8 -7.58 -43.59 -21.06
C GLY A 8 -7.59 -42.11 -21.42
N VAL A 9 -8.58 -41.72 -22.23
CA VAL A 9 -8.93 -40.32 -22.49
C VAL A 9 -9.24 -39.68 -21.14
N THR A 10 -8.34 -38.86 -20.66
CA THR A 10 -8.60 -37.96 -19.53
C THR A 10 -8.53 -36.55 -20.08
N SER A 11 -9.65 -36.08 -20.61
CA SER A 11 -9.92 -34.66 -20.78
C SER A 11 -9.89 -34.04 -19.38
N ILE A 12 -8.78 -33.41 -19.03
CA ILE A 12 -8.69 -32.64 -17.79
C ILE A 12 -9.52 -31.38 -18.04
N SER A 13 -10.75 -31.36 -17.53
CA SER A 13 -11.63 -30.21 -17.54
C SER A 13 -10.97 -29.04 -16.81
N ARG A 14 -10.27 -28.19 -17.57
CA ARG A 14 -9.60 -26.95 -17.14
C ARG A 14 -10.56 -25.92 -16.53
N ALA A 15 -11.87 -26.15 -16.58
CA ALA A 15 -12.89 -25.17 -16.25
C ALA A 15 -13.33 -25.12 -14.77
N GLU A 16 -12.95 -26.08 -13.91
CA GLU A 16 -13.46 -26.14 -12.52
C GLU A 16 -12.42 -25.85 -11.43
N ALA A 17 -11.17 -25.58 -11.77
CA ALA A 17 -10.11 -25.31 -10.80
C ALA A 17 -9.95 -23.82 -10.42
N GLU A 18 -10.60 -22.88 -11.11
CA GLU A 18 -10.30 -21.43 -10.99
C GLU A 18 -11.31 -20.61 -10.17
N ARG A 19 -12.24 -21.24 -9.45
CA ARG A 19 -13.23 -20.53 -8.61
C ARG A 19 -13.29 -21.00 -7.17
N ALA A 20 -12.20 -21.56 -6.64
CA ALA A 20 -12.06 -21.60 -5.19
C ALA A 20 -11.76 -20.17 -4.73
N PRO A 21 -12.62 -19.51 -3.91
CA PRO A 21 -12.21 -18.27 -3.28
C PRO A 21 -11.02 -18.60 -2.40
N ILE A 22 -9.84 -18.11 -2.77
CA ILE A 22 -8.73 -18.03 -1.84
C ILE A 22 -9.28 -17.18 -0.70
N ARG A 23 -9.65 -17.83 0.41
CA ARG A 23 -9.94 -17.13 1.67
C ARG A 23 -8.64 -16.41 2.00
N ARG A 24 -8.56 -15.15 1.58
CA ARG A 24 -7.47 -14.26 1.91
C ARG A 24 -7.54 -14.13 3.42
N GLN A 25 -6.74 -14.92 4.14
CA GLN A 25 -6.46 -14.63 5.53
C GLN A 25 -5.84 -13.24 5.49
N VAL A 26 -6.65 -12.23 5.78
CA VAL A 26 -6.17 -10.88 6.03
C VAL A 26 -5.39 -11.05 7.33
N SER A 27 -4.07 -11.08 7.22
CA SER A 27 -3.19 -11.05 8.39
C SER A 27 -3.61 -9.85 9.24
N ASP A 28 -3.65 -9.99 10.57
CA ASP A 28 -3.94 -8.86 11.46
C ASP A 28 -2.90 -7.72 11.31
N ASP A 29 -1.73 -8.04 10.75
CA ASP A 29 -0.67 -7.09 10.36
C ASP A 29 -0.92 -6.39 9.00
N ALA A 30 -2.04 -6.63 8.34
CA ALA A 30 -2.30 -6.01 7.04
C ALA A 30 -2.78 -4.58 7.21
N VAL A 31 -2.05 -3.62 6.62
CA VAL A 31 -2.49 -2.22 6.54
C VAL A 31 -3.89 -2.13 5.93
N PRO A 32 -4.86 -1.50 6.62
CA PRO A 32 -6.20 -1.31 6.08
C PRO A 32 -6.19 -0.65 4.69
N PRO A 33 -6.95 -1.17 3.70
CA PRO A 33 -6.95 -0.61 2.35
C PRO A 33 -7.36 0.87 2.26
N HIS A 34 -8.18 1.35 3.19
CA HIS A 34 -8.57 2.75 3.25
C HIS A 34 -7.39 3.64 3.63
N LEU A 35 -6.57 3.23 4.62
CA LEU A 35 -5.36 3.96 5.01
C LEU A 35 -4.35 4.05 3.87
N LEU A 36 -4.18 2.98 3.08
CA LEU A 36 -3.33 3.03 1.89
C LEU A 36 -3.82 4.06 0.86
N ARG A 37 -5.13 4.06 0.58
CA ARG A 37 -5.75 4.98 -0.37
C ARG A 37 -5.67 6.44 0.11
N ASP A 38 -5.96 6.67 1.38
CA ASP A 38 -6.00 8.00 1.97
C ASP A 38 -4.59 8.56 2.13
N THR A 39 -3.62 7.74 2.47
CA THR A 39 -2.20 8.13 2.48
C THR A 39 -1.74 8.51 1.08
N ALA A 40 -2.00 7.67 0.07
CA ALA A 40 -1.59 7.97 -1.31
C ALA A 40 -2.20 9.27 -1.83
N ARG A 41 -3.49 9.51 -1.52
CA ARG A 41 -4.16 10.78 -1.86
C ARG A 41 -3.50 11.95 -1.14
N THR A 42 -3.25 11.84 0.16
CA THR A 42 -2.70 12.93 0.98
C THR A 42 -1.24 13.22 0.61
N ALA A 43 -0.46 12.20 0.26
CA ALA A 43 0.88 12.37 -0.29
C ALA A 43 0.87 13.19 -1.59
N GLY A 44 -0.07 12.91 -2.50
CA GLY A 44 -0.25 13.70 -3.72
C GLY A 44 -0.66 15.15 -3.44
N MET A 45 -1.50 15.40 -2.43
CA MET A 45 -1.87 16.75 -2.00
C MET A 45 -0.68 17.50 -1.42
N PHE A 46 0.09 16.87 -0.53
CA PHE A 46 1.32 17.43 0.03
C PHE A 46 2.32 17.77 -1.06
N GLN A 47 2.59 16.85 -1.99
CA GLN A 47 3.48 17.10 -3.13
C GLN A 47 3.03 18.31 -3.96
N ARG A 48 1.73 18.40 -4.26
CA ARG A 48 1.18 19.55 -4.97
C ARG A 48 1.30 20.85 -4.18
N SER A 49 1.14 20.81 -2.86
CA SER A 49 1.30 22.00 -2.01
C SER A 49 2.75 22.46 -1.93
N VAL A 50 3.71 21.53 -1.88
CA VAL A 50 5.14 21.84 -1.95
C VAL A 50 5.53 22.40 -3.32
N LEU A 51 5.04 21.79 -4.41
CA LEU A 51 5.35 22.20 -5.79
C LEU A 51 4.57 23.44 -6.25
N GLY A 52 3.42 23.73 -5.64
CA GLY A 52 2.56 24.88 -5.90
C GLY A 52 3.14 26.17 -5.35
N HIS A 53 4.37 26.49 -5.73
CA HIS A 53 5.04 27.74 -5.40
C HIS A 53 4.54 28.85 -6.33
N MET A 54 3.34 29.36 -6.05
CA MET A 54 2.87 30.63 -6.60
C MET A 54 2.44 31.52 -5.44
N ASP A 55 3.44 32.16 -4.82
CA ASP A 55 3.41 33.46 -4.15
C ASP A 55 2.14 33.83 -3.35
N HIS A 56 1.67 32.90 -2.51
CA HIS A 56 0.53 33.12 -1.65
C HIS A 56 0.96 33.10 -0.19
N LYS A 57 0.59 34.14 0.56
CA LYS A 57 0.88 34.30 2.01
C LYS A 57 0.51 33.06 2.83
N GLU A 58 -0.46 32.29 2.36
CA GLU A 58 -0.97 31.06 3.00
C GLU A 58 -0.24 29.77 2.57
N TRP A 59 0.72 29.83 1.64
CA TRP A 59 1.39 28.66 1.09
C TRP A 59 2.04 27.81 2.17
N LEU A 60 2.82 28.43 3.05
CA LEU A 60 3.49 27.73 4.14
C LEU A 60 2.50 27.09 5.13
N GLY A 61 1.32 27.72 5.31
CA GLY A 61 0.23 27.16 6.10
C GLY A 61 -0.35 25.89 5.46
N ARG A 62 -0.56 25.90 4.14
CA ARG A 62 -1.06 24.75 3.38
C ARG A 62 -0.06 23.59 3.38
N VAL A 63 1.23 23.87 3.14
CA VAL A 63 2.29 22.85 3.20
C VAL A 63 2.33 22.18 4.57
N ARG A 64 2.25 22.97 5.65
CA ARG A 64 2.20 22.43 7.02
C ARG A 64 0.94 21.61 7.28
N ALA A 65 -0.23 22.09 6.87
CA ALA A 65 -1.49 21.38 7.07
C ALA A 65 -1.54 20.04 6.31
N ASP A 66 -1.12 20.02 5.05
CA ASP A 66 -1.07 18.80 4.25
C ASP A 66 0.02 17.84 4.76
N GLY A 67 1.16 18.38 5.22
CA GLY A 67 2.23 17.59 5.84
C GLY A 67 1.77 16.92 7.14
N GLN A 68 1.09 17.64 8.02
CA GLN A 68 0.56 17.07 9.26
C GLN A 68 -0.42 15.93 8.99
N ARG A 69 -1.37 16.14 8.06
CA ARG A 69 -2.33 15.10 7.67
C ARG A 69 -1.64 13.85 7.13
N LEU A 70 -0.55 14.01 6.37
CA LEU A 70 0.23 12.89 5.88
C LEU A 70 0.92 12.13 7.03
N MET A 71 1.51 12.87 7.98
CA MET A 71 2.17 12.28 9.15
C MET A 71 1.20 11.52 10.05
N ASP A 72 -0.03 12.04 10.22
CA ASP A 72 -1.07 11.38 11.02
C ASP A 72 -1.43 10.02 10.40
N LEU A 73 -1.69 9.98 9.09
CA LEU A 73 -1.99 8.73 8.36
C LEU A 73 -0.83 7.73 8.36
N LEU A 74 0.40 8.21 8.21
CA LEU A 74 1.60 7.38 8.32
C LEU A 74 1.72 6.77 9.74
N SER A 75 1.41 7.55 10.78
CA SER A 75 1.41 7.08 12.16
C SER A 75 0.32 6.04 12.43
N GLU A 76 -0.87 6.21 11.86
CA GLU A 76 -1.96 5.21 11.91
C GLU A 76 -1.57 3.89 11.25
N MET A 77 -0.65 3.92 10.28
CA MET A 77 -0.08 2.72 9.65
C MET A 77 1.16 2.17 10.37
N GLY A 78 1.55 2.76 11.51
CA GLY A 78 2.70 2.33 12.31
C GLY A 78 4.05 2.91 11.85
N PHE A 79 4.07 3.83 10.89
CA PHE A 79 5.29 4.55 10.53
C PHE A 79 5.53 5.68 11.54
N ASN A 80 6.60 5.57 12.31
CA ASN A 80 7.05 6.62 13.19
C ASN A 80 8.25 7.33 12.56
N PRO A 81 8.34 8.68 12.61
CA PRO A 81 9.54 9.37 12.20
C PRO A 81 10.71 8.82 13.02
N SER A 82 11.78 8.38 12.35
CA SER A 82 13.02 8.13 13.08
C SER A 82 13.39 9.42 13.78
N GLU A 83 13.59 9.37 15.10
CA GLU A 83 14.30 10.44 15.79
C GLU A 83 15.63 10.58 15.08
N ALA A 84 15.74 11.57 14.20
CA ALA A 84 16.98 11.86 13.52
C ALA A 84 17.96 12.21 14.64
N ARG A 85 18.84 11.25 14.96
CA ARG A 85 20.00 11.44 15.81
C ARG A 85 20.69 12.68 15.29
N GLY A 86 20.59 13.77 16.04
CA GLY A 86 21.47 14.90 15.90
C GLY A 86 22.87 14.43 16.26
N ASP A 87 23.53 13.70 15.37
CA ASP A 87 24.99 13.64 15.34
C ASP A 87 25.46 15.02 14.86
N THR A 88 25.29 16.02 15.72
CA THR A 88 26.24 17.11 15.80
C THR A 88 27.54 16.49 16.27
N GLY A 89 28.34 16.01 15.31
CA GLY A 89 29.74 15.67 15.54
C GLY A 89 30.41 16.84 16.23
N SER A 90 30.92 16.56 17.44
CA SER A 90 31.74 17.45 18.25
C SER A 90 33.06 17.80 17.56
#